data_AF-A0AAX4FXT2-F1
#
_entry.id   AF-A0AAX4FXT2-F1
#
_cell.length_a   1.000
_cell.length_b   1.000
_cell.length_c   1.000
_cell.angle_alpha   90.00
_cell.angle_beta   90.00
_cell.angle_gamma   90.00
#
_symmetry.space_group_name_H-M   'P 1'
#
loop_
_entity.id
_entity.type
_entity.pdbx_description
1 polymer ?
#
loop_
_entity_poly.entity_id
_entity_poly.type
_entity_poly.pdbx_seq_one_letter_code
_entity_poly.pdbx_strand_id
1 'polypeptide(L)' 'MESVCPLVFLAPGTVARVAGFRAGKGLQTRLFGMGFCPDVRVKVVSADRGFSHRLGWRCPWRRRPAGSAATGMISR' A
#
# COMPACT_ATOMS: atom_id res chain seq x y z
N MET A 1 -15.91 9.36 19.80
CA MET A 1 -15.97 8.08 19.04
C MET A 1 -15.16 8.27 17.77
N GLU A 2 -14.01 7.58 17.63
CA GLU A 2 -13.29 7.58 16.35
C GLU A 2 -14.08 6.76 15.34
N SER A 3 -14.48 7.38 14.23
CA SER A 3 -15.17 6.67 13.15
C SER A 3 -14.14 5.89 12.31
N VAL A 4 -14.29 4.56 12.29
CA VAL A 4 -13.44 3.68 11.49
C VAL A 4 -14.06 3.53 10.10
N CYS A 5 -13.29 3.87 9.06
CA CYS A 5 -13.68 3.65 7.67
C CYS A 5 -12.62 2.85 6.90
N PRO A 6 -13.02 2.01 5.94
CA PRO A 6 -12.08 1.34 5.04
C PRO A 6 -11.23 2.34 4.24
N LEU A 7 -9.95 1.99 4.00
CA LEU A 7 -8.98 2.84 3.30
C LEU A 7 -9.43 3.28 1.90
N VAL A 8 -10.29 2.49 1.23
CA VAL A 8 -10.85 2.80 -0.10
C VAL A 8 -11.78 4.03 -0.12
N PHE A 9 -12.32 4.43 1.03
CA PHE A 9 -13.20 5.60 1.13
C PHE A 9 -12.45 6.90 1.42
N LEU A 10 -11.15 6.84 1.67
CA LEU A 10 -10.35 8.04 1.94
C LEU A 10 -10.01 8.77 0.63
N ALA A 11 -10.20 10.09 0.63
CA ALA A 11 -9.81 10.94 -0.49
C ALA A 11 -8.29 11.21 -0.49
N PRO A 12 -7.65 11.43 -1.66
CA PRO A 12 -6.30 11.97 -1.73
C PRO A 12 -6.15 13.25 -0.91
N GLY A 13 -5.00 13.42 -0.27
CA GLY A 13 -4.71 14.50 0.68
C GLY A 13 -5.09 14.19 2.12
N THR A 14 -5.95 13.20 2.36
CA THR A 14 -6.42 12.84 3.72
C THR A 14 -5.30 12.19 4.53
N VAL A 15 -5.18 12.58 5.80
CA VAL A 15 -4.32 11.91 6.78
C VAL A 15 -5.22 11.13 7.75
N ALA A 16 -4.93 9.85 7.94
CA ALA A 16 -5.69 8.97 8.83
C ALA A 16 -4.74 8.10 9.66
N ARG A 17 -5.24 7.58 10.79
CA ARG A 17 -4.56 6.52 11.56
C ARG A 17 -5.08 5.17 11.11
N VAL A 18 -4.18 4.20 11.02
CA VAL A 18 -4.55 2.82 10.73
C VAL A 18 -5.19 2.21 11.98
N ALA A 19 -6.51 1.95 11.93
CA ALA A 19 -7.20 1.29 13.04
C ALA A 19 -6.86 -0.21 13.15
N GLY A 20 -6.53 -0.86 12.04
CA GLY A 20 -6.17 -2.28 11.98
C GLY A 20 -6.43 -2.90 10.61
N PHE A 21 -6.25 -4.22 10.50
CA PHE A 21 -6.36 -4.96 9.22
C PHE A 21 -7.37 -6.09 9.30
N ARG A 22 -8.38 -6.04 8.43
CA ARG A 22 -9.29 -7.16 8.15
C ARG A 22 -8.72 -8.02 7.02
N ALA A 23 -7.76 -8.87 7.34
CA ALA A 23 -6.99 -9.66 6.38
C ALA A 23 -6.46 -10.95 7.00
N GLY A 24 -6.18 -11.97 6.18
CA GLY A 24 -5.48 -13.19 6.63
C GLY A 24 -4.00 -12.95 6.92
N LYS A 25 -3.35 -13.89 7.63
CA LYS A 25 -1.96 -13.79 8.11
C LYS A 25 -0.98 -13.33 7.03
N GLY A 26 -1.06 -13.90 5.82
CA GLY A 26 -0.13 -13.57 4.74
C GLY A 26 -0.17 -12.10 4.29
N LEU A 27 -1.37 -11.49 4.22
CA LEU A 27 -1.50 -10.08 3.86
C LEU A 27 -1.11 -9.17 5.03
N GLN A 28 -1.44 -9.55 6.26
CA GLN A 28 -1.00 -8.82 7.46
C GLN A 28 0.54 -8.76 7.54
N THR A 29 1.24 -9.89 7.35
CA THR A 29 2.71 -9.93 7.34
C THR A 29 3.30 -9.01 6.27
N ARG A 30 2.71 -8.97 5.07
CA ARG A 30 3.18 -8.07 4.00
C ARG A 30 2.99 -6.60 4.36
N LEU A 31 1.85 -6.24 4.94
CA LEU A 31 1.57 -4.87 5.37
C LEU A 31 2.53 -4.44 6.49
N PHE A 32 2.78 -5.30 7.49
CA PHE A 32 3.78 -5.03 8.52
C PHE A 32 5.19 -4.86 7.95
N GLY A 33 5.59 -5.70 6.99
CA GLY A 33 6.87 -5.57 6.29
C GLY A 33 7.02 -4.26 5.50
N MET A 34 5.91 -3.58 5.19
CA MET A 34 5.89 -2.25 4.56
C MET A 34 5.77 -1.10 5.57
N GLY A 35 5.75 -1.38 6.88
CA GLY A 35 5.55 -0.38 7.93
C GLY A 35 4.09 0.03 8.15
N PHE A 36 3.13 -0.66 7.51
CA PHE A 36 1.71 -0.49 7.80
C PHE A 36 1.36 -1.27 9.07
N CYS A 37 1.35 -0.58 10.20
CA CYS A 37 0.97 -1.10 11.50
C CYS A 37 -0.24 -0.34 12.06
N PRO A 38 -1.06 -0.95 12.95
CA PRO A 38 -2.04 -0.20 13.72
C PRO A 38 -1.40 1.01 14.39
N ASP A 39 -2.20 2.07 14.55
CA ASP A 39 -1.84 3.35 15.15
C ASP A 39 -0.94 4.26 14.29
N VAL A 40 -0.32 3.72 13.23
CA VAL A 40 0.51 4.52 12.30
C VAL A 40 -0.35 5.53 11.54
N ARG A 41 0.18 6.75 11.39
CA ARG A 41 -0.38 7.80 10.54
C ARG A 41 0.01 7.58 9.09
N VAL A 42 -0.98 7.62 8.20
CA VAL A 42 -0.81 7.48 6.76
C VAL A 42 -1.44 8.67 6.05
N LYS A 43 -0.77 9.15 4.99
CA LYS A 43 -1.32 10.18 4.08
C LYS A 43 -1.69 9.51 2.77
N VAL A 44 -2.93 9.68 2.33
CA VAL A 44 -3.35 9.22 1.01
C VAL A 44 -2.79 10.19 -0.02
N VAL A 45 -1.84 9.74 -0.82
CA VAL A 45 -1.23 10.57 -1.88
C VAL A 45 -2.06 10.49 -3.17
N SER A 46 -2.55 9.30 -3.50
CA SER A 46 -3.41 9.05 -4.65
C SER A 46 -4.39 7.93 -4.33
N ALA A 47 -5.58 7.98 -4.91
CA ALA A 47 -6.63 6.99 -4.76
C ALA A 47 -7.16 6.62 -6.15
N ASP A 48 -6.47 5.68 -6.80
CA ASP A 48 -6.97 5.09 -8.04
C ASP A 48 -7.91 3.92 -7.70
N ARG A 49 -9.14 3.96 -8.23
CA ARG A 49 -10.18 2.95 -7.96
C ARG A 49 -10.03 1.69 -8.83
N GLY A 50 -8.86 1.43 -9.41
CA GLY A 50 -8.59 0.25 -10.22
C GLY A 50 -8.71 -1.06 -9.46
N PHE A 51 -9.89 -1.69 -9.49
CA PHE A 51 -10.10 -3.04 -8.99
C PHE A 51 -9.63 -4.06 -10.03
N SER A 52 -8.77 -4.98 -9.59
CA SER A 52 -8.33 -6.14 -10.36
C SER A 52 -9.46 -7.18 -10.44
N HIS A 53 -10.09 -7.31 -11.61
CA HIS A 53 -10.58 -8.60 -12.08
C HIS A 53 -10.72 -8.53 -13.61
N ARG A 54 -9.96 -9.39 -14.32
CA ARG A 54 -10.14 -9.77 -15.74
C ARG A 54 -9.38 -9.04 -16.87
N LEU A 55 -8.35 -8.21 -16.63
CA LEU A 55 -7.39 -7.89 -17.70
C LEU A 55 -5.97 -7.80 -17.12
N GLY A 56 -5.05 -8.56 -17.74
CA GLY A 56 -3.71 -8.84 -17.24
C GLY A 56 -2.95 -7.61 -16.74
N TRP A 57 -2.44 -7.72 -15.50
CA TRP A 57 -1.60 -6.70 -14.91
C TRP A 57 -0.23 -6.65 -15.61
N ARG A 58 -0.06 -5.66 -16.50
CA ARG A 58 1.22 -4.95 -16.58
C ARG A 58 1.31 -4.09 -15.32
N CYS A 59 2.13 -4.51 -14.35
CA CYS A 59 2.40 -3.76 -13.13
C CYS A 59 2.79 -2.30 -13.45
N PRO A 60 2.01 -1.28 -13.01
CA PRO A 60 2.39 0.13 -13.18
C PRO A 60 3.69 0.47 -12.43
N TRP A 61 3.94 -0.22 -11.31
CA TRP A 61 5.16 -0.12 -10.51
C TRP A 61 6.43 -0.63 -11.22
N ARG A 62 6.29 -1.25 -12.40
CA ARG A 62 7.41 -1.64 -13.28
C ARG A 62 7.60 -0.64 -14.44
N ARG A 63 7.19 0.63 -14.27
CA ARG A 63 7.71 1.76 -15.05
C ARG A 63 8.39 2.74 -14.09
N ARG A 64 9.51 2.33 -13.50
CA ARG A 64 10.53 3.28 -13.06
C ARG A 64 11.25 3.78 -14.34
N PRO A 65 11.51 5.09 -14.49
CA PRO A 65 12.40 5.55 -15.55
C PRO A 65 13.77 4.90 -15.36
N ALA A 66 14.34 4.36 -16.45
CA ALA A 66 15.70 3.86 -16.49
C ALA A 66 16.64 5.02 -16.18
N GLY A 67 17.26 5.02 -14.99
CA GLY A 67 18.20 6.07 -14.62
C GLY A 67 18.44 6.18 -13.13
N SER A 68 19.04 5.16 -12.50
CA SER A 68 20.18 5.31 -11.60
C SER A 68 20.38 4.07 -10.71
N ALA A 69 21.64 3.72 -10.58
CA ALA A 69 22.22 2.54 -9.98
C ALA A 69 21.68 2.17 -8.59
N ALA A 70 21.49 0.87 -8.38
CA ALA A 70 21.70 0.23 -7.10
C ALA A 70 22.29 -1.16 -7.36
N THR A 71 23.62 -1.20 -7.50
CA THR A 71 24.41 -2.40 -7.24
C THR A 71 24.13 -2.81 -5.80
N GLY A 72 23.47 -3.95 -5.61
CA GLY A 72 23.10 -4.48 -4.31
C GLY A 72 22.83 -5.96 -4.43
N MET A 73 23.92 -6.70 -4.48
CA MET A 73 24.05 -8.15 -4.54
C MET A 73 23.17 -8.81 -3.47
N ILE A 74 22.18 -9.62 -3.87
CA ILE A 74 21.49 -10.55 -2.96
C ILE A 74 22.33 -11.83 -2.94
N SER A 75 22.99 -12.08 -1.81
CA SER A 75 23.57 -13.38 -1.50
C SER A 75 22.66 -14.11 -0.50
N ARG A 76 22.18 -15.26 -0.97
CA ARG A 76 21.50 -16.42 -0.33
C ARG A 76 20.46 -16.16 0.77
#